data_AF-A0A1J5QN05-F1
#
_entry.id   AF-A0A1J5QN05-F1
#
_cell.length_a   1.000
_cell.length_b   1.000
_cell.length_c   1.000
_cell.angle_alpha   90.00
_cell.angle_beta   90.00
_cell.angle_gamma   90.00
#
_symmetry.space_group_name_H-M   'P 1'
#
loop_
_entity.id
_entity.type
_entity.pdbx_description
1 polymer ?
#
loop_
_entity_poly.entity_id
_entity_poly.type
_entity_poly.pdbx_seq_one_letter_code
_entity_poly.pdbx_strand_id
1 'polypeptide(L)'
;MTVHKQSVSFTDAAFAFARELVEAGEYPNVSAAVSGEMARAKAARERERTLLEAEVQRRLALPPDQWEPVAALDTFTVNAREHLARLKSAQENSATS
;
A
#
# COMPACT_ATOMS: atom_id res chain seq x y z
N MET A 1 15.19 -3.28 -25.38
CA MET A 1 14.18 -2.45 -24.67
C MET A 1 14.14 -1.10 -25.34
N THR A 2 12.97 -0.70 -25.85
CA THR A 2 12.80 0.60 -26.48
C THR A 2 12.52 1.63 -25.40
N VAL A 3 13.32 2.69 -25.33
CA VAL A 3 13.16 3.76 -24.34
C VAL A 3 12.56 4.97 -25.04
N HIS A 4 11.47 5.51 -24.51
CA HIS A 4 10.83 6.71 -25.06
C HIS A 4 11.36 7.94 -24.32
N LYS A 5 12.06 8.82 -25.05
CA LYS A 5 12.58 10.07 -24.48
C LYS A 5 11.46 11.10 -24.46
N GLN A 6 11.11 11.57 -23.27
CA GLN A 6 10.11 12.59 -23.05
C GLN A 6 10.61 13.57 -21.99
N SER A 7 10.36 14.87 -22.19
CA SER A 7 10.62 15.88 -21.16
C SER A 7 9.47 15.85 -20.16
N VAL A 8 9.80 15.75 -18.87
CA VAL A 8 8.84 15.75 -17.76
C VAL A 8 9.35 16.67 -16.66
N SER A 9 8.43 17.36 -16.01
CA SER A 9 8.74 18.20 -14.85
C SER A 9 8.62 17.38 -13.58
N PHE A 10 9.59 17.53 -12.67
CA PHE A 10 9.56 16.95 -11.33
C PHE A 10 9.37 18.06 -10.30
N THR A 11 8.83 17.68 -9.15
CA THR A 11 9.02 18.50 -7.95
C THR A 11 10.48 18.38 -7.51
N ASP A 12 10.98 19.39 -6.80
CA ASP A 12 12.36 19.38 -6.28
C ASP A 12 12.62 18.15 -5.41
N ALA A 13 11.67 17.77 -4.56
CA ALA A 13 11.76 16.58 -3.71
C ALA A 13 11.85 15.28 -4.51
N ALA A 14 11.06 15.13 -5.58
CA ALA A 14 11.10 13.93 -6.42
C ALA A 14 12.42 13.83 -7.20
N PHE A 15 12.93 14.97 -7.68
CA PHE A 15 14.22 15.01 -8.36
C PHE A 15 15.40 14.73 -7.42
N ALA A 16 15.37 15.29 -6.20
CA ALA A 16 16.36 15.02 -5.17
C ALA A 16 16.42 13.53 -4.81
N PHE A 17 15.26 12.93 -4.56
CA PHE A 17 15.19 11.48 -4.28
C PHE A 17 15.74 10.63 -5.44
N ALA A 18 15.38 10.94 -6.68
CA ALA A 18 15.92 10.22 -7.84
C ALA A 18 17.44 10.37 -7.98
N ARG A 19 18.02 11.50 -7.53
CA ARG A 19 19.47 11.68 -7.46
C ARG A 19 20.10 10.87 -6.34
N GLU A 20 19.51 10.85 -5.15
CA GLU A 20 20.00 10.07 -4.02
C GLU A 20 20.14 8.59 -4.38
N LEU A 21 19.17 8.03 -5.10
CA LEU A 21 19.22 6.65 -5.58
C LEU A 21 20.39 6.38 -6.57
N VAL A 22 20.75 7.38 -7.37
CA VAL A 22 21.91 7.28 -8.29
C VAL A 22 23.22 7.43 -7.52
N GLU A 23 23.28 8.36 -6.57
CA GLU A 23 24.43 8.61 -5.72
C GLU A 23 24.72 7.40 -4.81
N ALA A 24 23.69 6.68 -4.37
CA ALA A 24 23.78 5.40 -3.66
C ALA A 24 24.21 4.23 -4.56
N GLY A 25 24.26 4.43 -5.88
CA GLY A 25 24.64 3.40 -6.85
C GLY A 25 23.54 2.39 -7.17
N GLU A 26 22.29 2.62 -6.73
CA GLU A 26 21.16 1.73 -7.02
C GLU A 26 20.76 1.79 -8.51
N TYR A 27 20.98 2.94 -9.15
CA TYR A 27 20.71 3.15 -10.56
C TYR A 27 21.83 3.92 -11.27
N PRO A 28 22.06 3.66 -12.57
CA PRO A 28 23.16 4.28 -13.32
C PRO A 28 22.92 5.74 -13.69
N ASN A 29 21.68 6.23 -13.64
CA ASN A 29 21.30 7.61 -13.90
C ASN A 29 19.84 7.88 -13.46
N VAL A 30 19.46 9.16 -13.44
CA VAL A 30 18.12 9.60 -12.99
C VAL A 30 17.00 8.99 -13.83
N SER A 31 17.17 8.86 -15.16
CA SER A 31 16.15 8.25 -16.01
C SER A 31 15.92 6.77 -15.68
N ALA A 32 16.99 6.03 -15.36
CA ALA A 32 16.91 4.65 -14.91
C ALA A 32 16.26 4.54 -13.53
N ALA A 33 16.60 5.44 -12.60
CA ALA A 33 15.97 5.50 -11.28
C ALA A 33 14.46 5.74 -11.38
N VAL A 34 14.03 6.77 -12.11
CA VAL A 34 12.61 7.07 -12.31
C VAL A 34 11.86 5.91 -12.97
N SER A 35 12.45 5.31 -14.01
CA SER A 35 11.82 4.18 -14.70
C SER A 35 11.72 2.95 -13.79
N GLY A 36 12.77 2.66 -13.03
CA GLY A 36 12.84 1.56 -12.08
C GLY A 36 11.83 1.71 -10.94
N GLU A 37 11.80 2.88 -10.29
CA GLU A 37 10.85 3.17 -9.23
C GLU A 37 9.40 3.17 -9.71
N MET A 38 9.14 3.66 -10.93
CA MET A 38 7.81 3.55 -11.53
C MET A 38 7.40 2.09 -11.79
N ALA A 39 8.34 1.25 -12.24
CA ALA A 39 8.11 -0.18 -12.42
C ALA A 39 7.85 -0.89 -11.08
N ARG A 40 8.61 -0.57 -10.03
CA ARG A 40 8.38 -1.08 -8.67
C ARG A 40 7.02 -0.66 -8.15
N ALA A 41 6.66 0.62 -8.28
CA ALA A 41 5.38 1.14 -7.85
C ALA A 41 4.21 0.52 -8.65
N LYS A 42 4.40 0.20 -9.93
CA LYS A 42 3.42 -0.56 -10.71
C LYS A 42 3.29 -1.99 -10.17
N ALA A 43 4.40 -2.67 -9.93
CA ALA A 43 4.41 -4.05 -9.43
C ALA A 43 3.76 -4.16 -8.03
N ALA A 44 3.97 -3.18 -7.16
CA ALA A 44 3.33 -3.11 -5.85
C ALA A 44 1.80 -3.01 -5.97
N ARG A 45 1.30 -2.06 -6.78
CA ARG A 45 -0.15 -1.90 -7.03
C ARG A 45 -0.76 -3.14 -7.68
N GLU A 46 -0.05 -3.76 -8.62
CA GLU A 46 -0.49 -5.00 -9.26
C GLU A 46 -0.63 -6.13 -8.25
N ARG A 47 0.37 -6.31 -7.38
CA ARG A 47 0.34 -7.33 -6.32
C ARG A 47 -0.84 -7.11 -5.37
N GLU A 48 -1.03 -5.88 -4.90
CA GLU A 48 -2.16 -5.52 -4.04
C GLU A 48 -3.50 -5.81 -4.72
N ARG A 49 -3.64 -5.44 -5.99
CA ARG A 49 -4.83 -5.75 -6.78
C ARG A 49 -5.08 -7.26 -6.88
N THR A 50 -4.06 -8.04 -7.26
CA THR A 50 -4.19 -9.50 -7.38
C THR A 50 -4.60 -10.15 -6.05
N LEU A 51 -4.02 -9.71 -4.93
CA LEU A 51 -4.36 -10.23 -3.61
C LEU A 51 -5.81 -9.92 -3.23
N LEU A 52 -6.27 -8.69 -3.48
CA LEU A 52 -7.65 -8.29 -3.24
C LEU A 52 -8.61 -9.09 -4.11
N GLU A 53 -8.35 -9.18 -5.41
CA GLU A 53 -9.19 -9.92 -6.36
C GLU A 53 -9.28 -11.41 -5.98
N ALA A 54 -8.16 -12.03 -5.62
CA ALA A 54 -8.14 -13.42 -5.17
C ALA A 54 -8.97 -13.64 -3.90
N GLU A 55 -8.87 -12.73 -2.92
CA GLU A 55 -9.65 -12.82 -1.69
C GLU A 55 -11.15 -12.60 -1.94
N VAL A 56 -11.52 -11.65 -2.81
CA VAL A 56 -12.91 -11.43 -3.21
C VAL A 56 -13.48 -12.69 -3.87
N GLN A 57 -12.76 -13.28 -4.82
CA GLN A 57 -13.19 -14.51 -5.48
C GLN A 57 -13.32 -15.67 -4.48
N ARG A 58 -12.36 -15.81 -3.56
CA ARG A 58 -12.41 -16.83 -2.50
C ARG A 58 -13.67 -16.70 -1.63
N ARG A 59 -14.05 -15.47 -1.25
CA ARG A 59 -15.26 -15.22 -0.44
C ARG A 59 -16.55 -15.42 -1.21
N LEU A 60 -16.60 -15.00 -2.48
CA LEU A 60 -17.77 -15.19 -3.34
C LEU A 60 -18.04 -16.65 -3.66
N ALA A 61 -17.00 -17.49 -3.67
CA ALA A 61 -17.13 -18.93 -3.88
C ALA A 61 -17.64 -19.69 -2.63
N LEU A 62 -17.72 -19.04 -1.46
CA LEU A 62 -18.27 -19.67 -0.26
C LEU A 62 -19.78 -19.91 -0.42
N PRO A 63 -20.30 -21.06 0.06
CA PRO A 63 -21.73 -21.30 0.16
C PRO A 63 -22.46 -20.20 0.95
N PRO A 64 -23.71 -19.84 0.60
CA PRO A 64 -24.45 -18.76 1.27
C PRO A 64 -24.63 -18.93 2.78
N ASP A 65 -24.66 -20.17 3.27
CA ASP A 65 -24.73 -20.49 4.70
C ASP A 65 -23.44 -20.16 5.48
N GLN A 66 -22.35 -19.87 4.77
CA GLN A 66 -21.08 -19.39 5.34
C GLN A 66 -20.91 -17.87 5.22
N TRP A 67 -21.91 -17.16 4.71
CA TRP A 67 -21.88 -15.71 4.65
C TRP A 67 -22.36 -15.12 5.98
N GLU A 68 -21.56 -14.23 6.56
CA GLU A 68 -21.93 -13.47 7.75
C GLU A 68 -22.96 -12.39 7.37
N PRO A 69 -24.11 -12.31 8.07
CA PRO A 69 -25.05 -11.21 7.89
C PRO A 69 -24.37 -9.87 8.19
N VAL A 70 -24.64 -8.87 7.35
CA VAL A 70 -24.17 -7.51 7.64
C VAL A 70 -24.90 -6.99 8.87
N ALA A 71 -24.16 -6.75 9.95
CA ALA A 71 -24.70 -6.14 11.15
C ALA A 71 -25.29 -4.75 10.86
N ALA A 72 -26.25 -4.32 11.68
CA ALA A 72 -26.84 -3.00 11.54
C ALA A 72 -25.75 -1.90 11.60
N LEU A 73 -25.92 -0.82 10.85
CA LEU A 73 -24.88 0.21 10.67
C LEU A 73 -24.35 0.80 11.99
N ASP A 74 -25.20 0.87 13.00
CA ASP A 74 -24.89 1.34 14.36
C ASP A 74 -24.02 0.36 15.18
N THR A 75 -24.10 -0.94 14.87
CA THR A 75 -23.37 -2.03 15.54
C THR A 75 -22.18 -2.55 14.73
N PHE A 76 -22.17 -2.34 13.42
CA PHE A 76 -21.17 -2.87 12.48
C PHE A 76 -19.71 -2.57 12.87
N THR A 77 -19.46 -1.40 13.49
CA THR A 77 -18.11 -0.95 13.86
C THR A 77 -17.75 -1.14 15.33
N VAL A 78 -18.63 -1.73 16.16
CA VAL A 78 -18.42 -1.87 17.61
C VAL A 78 -17.11 -2.60 17.92
N ASN A 79 -16.90 -3.78 17.33
CA ASN A 79 -15.71 -4.59 17.57
C ASN A 79 -14.41 -3.87 17.13
N ALA A 80 -14.47 -3.09 16.04
CA ALA A 80 -13.33 -2.30 15.58
C ALA A 80 -12.98 -1.18 16.57
N ARG A 81 -14.00 -0.47 17.10
CA ARG A 81 -13.81 0.57 18.12
C ARG A 81 -13.23 0.01 19.40
N GLU A 82 -13.72 -1.14 19.86
CA GLU A 82 -13.17 -1.83 21.03
C GLU A 82 -11.71 -2.24 20.84
N HIS A 83 -11.37 -2.76 19.65
CA HIS A 83 -9.99 -3.12 19.33
C HIS A 83 -9.06 -1.89 19.34
N LEU A 84 -9.47 -0.78 18.72
CA LEU A 84 -8.70 0.47 18.75
C LEU A 84 -8.54 1.03 20.17
N ALA A 85 -9.58 0.93 21.00
CA ALA A 85 -9.49 1.32 22.41
C ALA A 85 -8.46 0.49 23.18
N ARG A 86 -8.38 -0.83 22.93
CA ARG A 86 -7.35 -1.71 23.51
C ARG A 86 -5.94 -1.35 23.04
N LEU A 87 -5.76 -1.00 21.77
CA LEU A 87 -4.45 -0.57 21.26
C LEU A 87 -4.01 0.76 21.90
N LYS A 88 -4.95 1.71 22.03
CA LYS A 88 -4.69 3.00 22.68
C LYS A 88 -4.29 2.82 24.16
N SER A 89 -5.01 2.01 24.91
CA SER A 89 -4.69 1.77 26.33
C SER A 89 -3.35 1.05 26.50
N ALA A 90 -3.01 0.11 25.61
CA ALA A 90 -1.70 -0.54 25.60
C ALA A 90 -0.56 0.47 25.36
N GLN A 91 -0.76 1.42 24.44
CA GLN A 91 0.20 2.49 24.16
C GLN A 91 0.38 3.43 25.36
N GLU A 92 -0.72 3.87 26.00
CA GLU A 92 -0.68 4.73 27.19
C GLU A 92 0.04 4.05 28.38
N ASN A 93 -0.21 2.75 28.58
CA ASN A 93 0.48 1.98 29.62
C ASN A 93 1.98 1.83 29.35
N SER A 94 2.39 1.69 28.08
CA SER A 94 3.80 1.61 27.69
C SER A 94 4.56 2.93 27.80
N ALA A 95 3.86 4.07 27.75
CA ALA A 95 4.46 5.40 27.87
C ALA A 95 4.61 5.88 29.33
N THR A 96 3.97 5.20 30.28
CA THR A 96 3.97 5.55 31.71
C THR A 96 4.83 4.60 32.55
N SER A 97 5.43 3.57 31.93
CA SER A 97 6.42 2.64 32.51
C SER A 97 7.83 3.03 32.08
#